data_AF-A0A7U6B470-F1
#
_entry.id   AF-A0A7U6B470-F1
#
_cell.length_a   1.000
_cell.length_b   1.000
_cell.length_c   1.000
_cell.angle_alpha   90.00
_cell.angle_beta   90.00
_cell.angle_gamma   90.00
#
_symmetry.space_group_name_H-M   'P 1'
#
loop_
_entity.id
_entity.type
_entity.pdbx_description
1 polymer ?
#
loop_
_entity_poly.entity_id
_entity_poly.type
_entity_poly.pdbx_seq_one_letter_code
_entity_poly.pdbx_strand_id
1 'polypeptide(L)'
;MSYPFFFPHHIRSDAAINLKRPTMPRSLIAAAILLIGISPAVAVSLNGKPSDDSVCDLSPYTTSRLSQRTFVPARTPNSEEIYTRLALRFVVSACRQGQTLMLHSDDGSRLDDRYFEQLASTLCGPGAAIREASGTADEPHAFRVRCRITRLVAARAWLRDSEAAQSTEHLIANGAASPSSGRPKTTERAEDRREKCGGSMSYGALLGVSGGCRD
;
A
#
# COMPACT_ATOMS: atom_id res chain seq x y z
N MET A 1 54.96 -38.47 -4.75
CA MET A 1 54.52 -39.46 -5.74
C MET A 1 54.40 -38.76 -7.08
N SER A 2 55.45 -38.86 -7.89
CA SER A 2 55.47 -38.50 -9.30
C SER A 2 55.23 -39.79 -10.09
N TYR A 3 54.47 -39.77 -11.19
CA TYR A 3 54.91 -40.31 -12.48
C TYR A 3 54.03 -39.73 -13.61
N PRO A 4 54.62 -39.46 -14.81
CA PRO A 4 54.03 -38.79 -15.96
C PRO A 4 53.65 -39.78 -17.08
N PHE A 5 52.84 -39.39 -18.07
CA PHE A 5 52.74 -39.95 -19.45
C PHE A 5 51.72 -39.06 -20.19
N PHE A 6 51.70 -38.76 -21.49
CA PHE A 6 52.56 -38.89 -22.68
C PHE A 6 51.74 -38.20 -23.81
N PHE A 7 52.33 -37.26 -24.56
CA PHE A 7 51.81 -36.81 -25.89
C PHE A 7 51.94 -37.98 -26.90
N PRO A 8 51.41 -37.98 -28.16
CA PRO A 8 51.00 -36.86 -29.02
C PRO A 8 49.77 -37.12 -29.95
N HIS A 9 49.23 -36.08 -30.62
CA HIS A 9 49.23 -35.93 -32.09
C HIS A 9 48.34 -34.77 -32.56
N HIS A 10 48.91 -34.00 -33.47
CA HIS A 10 48.31 -32.97 -34.33
C HIS A 10 46.92 -33.29 -34.87
N ILE A 11 45.98 -32.34 -34.72
CA ILE A 11 45.09 -31.95 -35.83
C ILE A 11 45.03 -30.42 -35.88
N ARG A 12 45.62 -29.91 -36.95
CA ARG A 12 45.56 -28.53 -37.41
C ARG A 12 44.30 -28.42 -38.26
N SER A 13 43.28 -27.71 -37.78
CA SER A 13 42.14 -27.28 -38.61
C SER A 13 42.15 -25.77 -38.71
N ASP A 14 42.91 -25.29 -39.69
CA ASP A 14 42.80 -23.94 -40.24
C ASP A 14 41.47 -23.85 -41.01
N ALA A 15 40.41 -23.40 -40.33
CA ALA A 15 39.17 -22.99 -40.98
C ALA A 15 39.05 -21.46 -40.91
N ALA A 16 39.68 -20.79 -41.88
CA ALA A 16 39.52 -19.37 -42.12
C ALA A 16 38.11 -19.11 -42.69
N ILE A 17 37.17 -18.75 -41.82
CA ILE A 17 35.85 -18.27 -42.23
C ILE A 17 36.03 -16.87 -42.81
N ASN A 18 35.94 -16.77 -44.13
CA ASN A 18 35.96 -15.52 -44.88
C ASN A 18 34.59 -14.82 -44.75
N LEU A 19 34.35 -14.21 -43.59
CA LEU A 19 33.20 -13.33 -43.36
C LEU A 19 33.47 -11.99 -44.07
N LYS A 20 32.98 -11.90 -45.31
CA LYS A 20 32.86 -10.65 -46.04
C LYS A 20 31.94 -9.72 -45.24
N ARG A 21 32.54 -8.80 -44.47
CA ARG A 21 31.79 -7.79 -43.70
C ARG A 21 30.97 -6.95 -44.68
N PRO A 22 29.64 -6.92 -44.55
CA PRO A 22 28.85 -5.93 -45.29
C PRO A 22 29.25 -4.56 -44.75
N THR A 23 29.87 -3.75 -45.59
CA THR A 23 30.09 -2.33 -45.34
C THR A 23 28.73 -1.64 -45.34
N MET A 24 28.08 -1.60 -44.18
CA MET A 24 26.91 -0.75 -44.00
C MET A 24 27.36 0.71 -44.06
N PRO A 25 26.68 1.56 -44.86
CA PRO A 25 27.00 2.98 -44.93
C PRO A 25 26.79 3.61 -43.55
N ARG A 26 27.82 4.30 -43.06
CA ARG A 26 27.88 5.00 -41.75
C ARG A 26 26.78 6.05 -41.55
N SER A 27 25.98 6.36 -42.57
CA SER A 27 24.87 7.32 -42.51
C SER A 27 23.54 6.75 -41.99
N LEU A 28 23.41 5.43 -41.75
CA LEU A 28 22.16 4.84 -41.25
C LEU A 28 22.12 4.58 -39.73
N ILE A 29 23.20 4.83 -39.00
CA ILE A 29 23.22 4.64 -37.53
C ILE A 29 22.66 5.87 -36.80
N ALA A 30 22.68 7.06 -37.43
CA ALA A 30 22.22 8.30 -36.80
C ALA A 30 20.69 8.43 -36.69
N ALA A 31 19.91 7.68 -37.50
CA ALA A 31 18.45 7.75 -37.50
C ALA A 31 17.78 6.77 -36.52
N ALA A 32 18.50 5.75 -36.03
CA ALA A 32 17.94 4.72 -35.15
C ALA A 32 17.95 5.11 -33.65
N ILE A 33 18.64 6.19 -33.27
CA ILE A 33 18.77 6.63 -31.87
C ILE A 33 17.57 7.49 -31.43
N LEU A 34 16.78 8.03 -32.36
CA LEU A 34 15.67 8.93 -32.02
C LEU A 34 14.35 8.24 -31.61
N LEU A 35 14.28 6.91 -31.67
CA LEU A 35 13.05 6.14 -31.40
C LEU A 35 13.04 5.43 -30.03
N ILE A 36 14.06 5.61 -29.20
CA ILE A 36 14.09 5.03 -27.86
C ILE A 36 13.42 6.00 -26.89
N GLY A 37 12.13 5.77 -26.60
CA GLY A 37 11.64 5.99 -25.23
C GLY A 37 10.53 7.02 -25.00
N ILE A 38 9.71 7.39 -25.99
CA ILE A 38 8.45 8.09 -25.67
C ILE A 38 7.43 7.03 -25.23
N SER A 39 7.59 6.49 -24.02
CA SER A 39 6.50 5.74 -23.39
C SER A 39 5.32 6.69 -23.23
N PRO A 40 4.11 6.34 -23.70
CA PRO A 40 2.96 7.22 -23.57
C PRO A 40 2.78 7.65 -22.12
N ALA A 41 2.53 8.94 -21.98
CA ALA A 41 2.00 9.64 -20.84
C ALA A 41 0.76 8.89 -20.30
N VAL A 42 0.93 8.04 -19.29
CA VAL A 42 -0.22 7.33 -18.69
C VAL A 42 -0.73 8.21 -17.56
N ALA A 43 -1.93 8.75 -17.74
CA ALA A 43 -2.72 9.37 -16.70
C ALA A 43 -2.82 8.44 -15.48
N VAL A 44 -2.38 8.88 -14.30
CA VAL A 44 -2.47 8.04 -13.09
C VAL A 44 -3.55 8.58 -12.17
N SER A 45 -4.63 7.81 -12.03
CA SER A 45 -5.71 8.12 -11.08
C SER A 45 -6.16 6.87 -10.33
N LEU A 46 -6.22 6.95 -8.99
CA LEU A 46 -6.80 5.91 -8.15
C LEU A 46 -8.30 5.72 -8.45
N ASN A 47 -8.97 6.79 -8.85
CA ASN A 47 -10.39 6.80 -9.19
C ASN A 47 -10.64 6.49 -10.69
N GLY A 48 -9.59 6.19 -11.47
CA GLY A 48 -9.71 5.93 -12.91
C GLY A 48 -10.17 7.13 -13.73
N LYS A 49 -10.15 8.34 -13.17
CA LYS A 49 -10.47 9.57 -13.91
C LYS A 49 -9.30 9.93 -14.83
N PRO A 50 -9.59 10.48 -16.02
CA PRO A 50 -8.56 11.10 -16.84
C PRO A 50 -7.82 12.17 -16.03
N SER A 51 -6.50 12.04 -15.98
CA SER A 51 -5.57 12.97 -15.33
C SER A 51 -4.44 13.27 -16.31
N ASP A 52 -3.75 14.38 -16.13
CA ASP A 52 -2.53 14.63 -16.90
C ASP A 52 -1.39 13.72 -16.39
N ASP A 53 -0.40 13.43 -17.25
CA ASP A 53 0.73 12.57 -16.89
C ASP A 53 1.70 13.21 -15.90
N SER A 54 1.53 14.49 -15.63
CA SER A 54 2.24 15.24 -14.62
C SER A 54 1.76 14.95 -13.19
N VAL A 55 0.62 14.26 -13.03
CA VAL A 55 -0.08 14.05 -11.74
C VAL A 55 -0.24 12.57 -11.40
N CYS A 56 -0.01 12.26 -10.12
CA CYS A 56 -0.31 10.98 -9.47
C CYS A 56 -1.52 11.21 -8.56
N ASP A 57 -2.73 11.06 -9.12
CA ASP A 57 -3.96 11.50 -8.47
C ASP A 57 -4.62 10.37 -7.66
N LEU A 58 -4.60 10.47 -6.32
CA LEU A 58 -5.34 9.57 -5.44
C LEU A 58 -6.65 10.19 -4.95
N SER A 59 -6.99 11.38 -5.43
CA SER A 59 -8.20 12.11 -5.08
C SER A 59 -9.36 11.84 -6.06
N PRO A 60 -10.60 12.20 -5.70
CA PRO A 60 -11.08 12.50 -4.34
C PRO A 60 -11.29 11.23 -3.49
N TYR A 61 -11.60 11.43 -2.19
CA TYR A 61 -11.95 10.37 -1.23
C TYR A 61 -10.87 9.28 -1.09
N THR A 62 -9.61 9.68 -0.90
CA THR A 62 -8.47 8.76 -0.99
C THR A 62 -8.62 7.55 -0.08
N THR A 63 -8.96 7.77 1.20
CA THR A 63 -9.10 6.69 2.19
C THR A 63 -10.23 5.74 1.81
N SER A 64 -11.42 6.27 1.54
CA SER A 64 -12.58 5.47 1.11
C SER A 64 -12.29 4.63 -0.14
N ARG A 65 -11.57 5.20 -1.13
CA ARG A 65 -11.16 4.48 -2.34
C ARG A 65 -10.16 3.37 -2.07
N LEU A 66 -9.22 3.58 -1.16
CA LEU A 66 -8.30 2.52 -0.71
C LEU A 66 -9.08 1.40 0.00
N SER A 67 -10.03 1.75 0.87
CA SER A 67 -10.88 0.78 1.58
C SER A 67 -11.78 -0.04 0.65
N GLN A 68 -12.23 0.55 -0.46
CA GLN A 68 -13.01 -0.17 -1.49
C GLN A 68 -12.17 -1.20 -2.25
N ARG A 69 -10.87 -0.94 -2.42
CA ARG A 69 -9.93 -1.88 -3.08
C ARG A 69 -9.41 -2.94 -2.12
N THR A 70 -9.17 -2.57 -0.85
CA THR A 70 -8.72 -3.47 0.20
C THR A 70 -9.46 -3.12 1.47
N PHE A 71 -10.36 -4.01 1.89
CA PHE A 71 -11.17 -3.80 3.08
C PHE A 71 -10.29 -3.81 4.34
N VAL A 72 -10.31 -2.70 5.08
CA VAL A 72 -9.67 -2.56 6.39
C VAL A 72 -10.79 -2.43 7.44
N PRO A 73 -10.97 -3.42 8.35
CA PRO A 73 -12.00 -3.34 9.37
C PRO A 73 -11.86 -2.09 10.24
N ALA A 74 -13.00 -1.55 10.69
CA ALA A 74 -13.00 -0.46 11.64
C ALA A 74 -12.23 -0.82 12.91
N ARG A 75 -11.52 0.15 13.50
CA ARG A 75 -10.71 -0.02 14.71
C ARG A 75 -9.55 -1.02 14.59
N THR A 76 -9.16 -1.38 13.37
CA THR A 76 -7.91 -2.10 13.13
C THR A 76 -6.74 -1.31 13.74
N PRO A 77 -5.90 -1.92 14.60
CA PRO A 77 -4.72 -1.26 15.15
C PRO A 77 -3.75 -0.90 14.01
N ASN A 78 -2.97 0.16 14.21
CA ASN A 78 -1.99 0.63 13.22
C ASN A 78 -2.62 0.95 11.84
N SER A 79 -3.87 1.42 11.83
CA SER A 79 -4.57 1.80 10.59
C SER A 79 -3.80 2.84 9.77
N GLU A 80 -3.14 3.80 10.42
CA GLU A 80 -2.29 4.80 9.76
C GLU A 80 -1.18 4.14 8.91
N GLU A 81 -0.52 3.11 9.44
CA GLU A 81 0.51 2.36 8.73
C GLU A 81 -0.09 1.52 7.59
N ILE A 82 -1.22 0.86 7.84
CA ILE A 82 -1.92 0.08 6.81
C ILE A 82 -2.29 0.96 5.62
N TYR A 83 -2.94 2.11 5.85
CA TYR A 83 -3.32 3.02 4.77
C TYR A 83 -2.11 3.64 4.06
N THR A 84 -1.02 3.93 4.78
CA THR A 84 0.26 4.34 4.17
C THR A 84 0.77 3.28 3.19
N ARG A 85 0.80 2.01 3.60
CA ARG A 85 1.26 0.90 2.76
C ARG A 85 0.33 0.66 1.56
N LEU A 86 -0.98 0.71 1.75
CA LEU A 86 -1.97 0.57 0.67
C LEU A 86 -1.81 1.69 -0.38
N ALA A 87 -1.67 2.93 0.07
CA ALA A 87 -1.42 4.05 -0.82
C ALA A 87 -0.08 3.90 -1.56
N LEU A 88 0.99 3.51 -0.86
CA LEU A 88 2.30 3.28 -1.47
C LEU A 88 2.27 2.18 -2.52
N ARG A 89 1.57 1.05 -2.29
CA ARG A 89 1.39 -0.01 -3.29
C ARG A 89 0.84 0.54 -4.60
N PHE A 90 -0.14 1.44 -4.54
CA PHE A 90 -0.65 2.13 -5.73
C PHE A 90 0.40 3.06 -6.34
N VAL A 91 0.99 3.96 -5.54
CA VAL A 91 1.93 4.97 -6.05
C VAL A 91 3.17 4.32 -6.68
N VAL A 92 3.77 3.32 -6.06
CA VAL A 92 5.00 2.70 -6.58
C VAL A 92 4.77 1.81 -7.79
N SER A 93 3.53 1.36 -8.04
CA SER A 93 3.17 0.54 -9.20
C SER A 93 2.72 1.36 -10.40
N ALA A 94 2.03 2.48 -10.17
CA ALA A 94 1.42 3.27 -11.23
C ALA A 94 2.08 4.63 -11.48
N CYS A 95 2.62 5.28 -10.45
CA CYS A 95 3.14 6.63 -10.56
C CYS A 95 4.63 6.67 -10.96
N ARG A 96 5.07 7.85 -11.40
CA ARG A 96 6.44 8.15 -11.86
C ARG A 96 7.09 9.18 -10.95
N GLN A 97 8.41 9.07 -10.84
CA GLN A 97 9.25 10.08 -10.20
C GLN A 97 9.01 11.43 -10.88
N GLY A 98 8.93 12.49 -10.08
CA GLY A 98 8.53 13.80 -10.56
C GLY A 98 7.07 14.03 -10.26
N GLN A 99 6.12 13.19 -10.65
CA GLN A 99 4.68 13.52 -10.62
C GLN A 99 4.17 14.20 -9.34
N THR A 100 3.18 15.07 -9.48
CA THR A 100 2.52 15.71 -8.34
C THR A 100 1.55 14.71 -7.71
N LEU A 101 1.84 14.27 -6.49
CA LEU A 101 0.93 13.49 -5.67
C LEU A 101 -0.25 14.37 -5.23
N MET A 102 -1.48 13.85 -5.36
CA MET A 102 -2.68 14.50 -4.82
C MET A 102 -3.46 13.54 -3.94
N LEU A 103 -3.77 13.97 -2.72
CA LEU A 103 -4.54 13.25 -1.71
C LEU A 103 -5.73 14.10 -1.28
N HIS A 104 -6.83 13.46 -0.89
CA HIS A 104 -8.03 14.14 -0.43
C HIS A 104 -8.68 13.40 0.73
N SER A 105 -8.91 14.15 1.81
CA SER A 105 -9.74 13.77 2.94
C SER A 105 -11.11 14.43 2.79
N ASP A 106 -12.17 13.65 2.92
CA ASP A 106 -13.56 14.09 2.84
C ASP A 106 -14.08 14.64 4.17
N ASP A 107 -13.75 14.00 5.28
CA ASP A 107 -14.27 14.38 6.60
C ASP A 107 -13.24 15.10 7.48
N GLY A 108 -12.01 15.26 7.00
CA GLY A 108 -10.94 15.85 7.79
C GLY A 108 -10.47 14.95 8.94
N SER A 109 -10.60 13.62 8.82
CA SER A 109 -10.27 12.71 9.91
C SER A 109 -8.81 12.77 10.35
N ARG A 110 -8.58 12.53 11.65
CA ARG A 110 -7.22 12.41 12.23
C ARG A 110 -6.42 11.28 11.58
N LEU A 111 -7.09 10.24 11.08
CA LEU A 111 -6.46 9.16 10.34
C LEU A 111 -5.81 9.74 9.07
N ASP A 112 -6.59 10.44 8.25
CA ASP A 112 -6.13 11.04 7.00
C ASP A 112 -4.99 12.02 7.23
N ASP A 113 -5.10 12.92 8.22
CA ASP A 113 -4.03 13.86 8.56
C ASP A 113 -2.70 13.12 8.80
N ARG A 114 -2.73 12.06 9.62
CA ARG A 114 -1.53 11.31 10.02
C ARG A 114 -0.91 10.52 8.87
N TYR A 115 -1.71 9.73 8.18
CA TYR A 115 -1.14 8.87 7.15
C TYR A 115 -0.83 9.66 5.86
N PHE A 116 -1.53 10.76 5.56
CA PHE A 116 -1.12 11.65 4.46
C PHE A 116 0.22 12.32 4.76
N GLU A 117 0.45 12.77 5.99
CA GLU A 117 1.75 13.30 6.40
C GLU A 117 2.86 12.25 6.25
N GLN A 118 2.63 11.03 6.75
CA GLN A 118 3.59 9.93 6.63
C GLN A 118 3.88 9.56 5.16
N LEU A 119 2.83 9.47 4.35
CA LEU A 119 2.93 9.17 2.92
C LEU A 119 3.70 10.27 2.18
N ALA A 120 3.38 11.54 2.43
CA ALA A 120 4.08 12.68 1.84
C ALA A 120 5.55 12.74 2.27
N SER A 121 5.85 12.50 3.55
CA SER A 121 7.23 12.43 4.05
C SER A 121 8.05 11.33 3.36
N THR A 122 7.41 10.19 3.11
CA THR A 122 8.03 9.03 2.44
C THR A 122 8.27 9.30 0.95
N LEU A 123 7.32 9.92 0.24
CA LEU A 123 7.36 10.11 -1.21
C LEU A 123 8.02 11.42 -1.67
N CYS A 124 7.86 12.49 -0.89
CA CYS A 124 8.22 13.86 -1.26
C CYS A 124 9.29 14.46 -0.34
N GLY A 125 9.50 13.87 0.84
CA GLY A 125 10.41 14.38 1.87
C GLY A 125 9.66 15.11 3.00
N PRO A 126 10.29 15.24 4.18
CA PRO A 126 9.68 15.88 5.34
C PRO A 126 9.39 17.37 5.05
N GLY A 127 8.19 17.84 5.41
CA GLY A 127 7.78 19.22 5.22
C GLY A 127 7.48 19.65 3.77
N ALA A 128 7.58 18.73 2.79
CA ALA A 128 7.31 19.05 1.38
C ALA A 128 5.81 19.05 1.02
N ALA A 129 4.95 18.59 1.94
CA ALA A 129 3.51 18.52 1.72
C ALA A 129 2.86 19.90 1.89
N ILE A 130 2.07 20.29 0.90
CA ILE A 130 1.22 21.48 0.99
C ILE A 130 -0.19 20.99 1.30
N ARG A 131 -0.73 21.45 2.43
CA ARG A 131 -2.10 21.16 2.88
C ARG A 131 -3.01 22.34 2.54
N GLU A 132 -4.13 22.07 1.89
CA GLU A 132 -5.10 23.07 1.46
C GLU A 132 -6.49 22.68 1.95
N ALA A 133 -7.23 23.63 2.52
CA ALA A 133 -8.63 23.40 2.85
C ALA A 133 -9.43 23.19 1.56
N SER A 134 -10.30 22.18 1.55
CA SER A 134 -11.19 21.88 0.42
C SER A 134 -12.63 21.67 0.87
N GLY A 135 -12.99 22.28 2.00
CA GLY A 135 -14.29 22.12 2.64
C GLY A 135 -15.45 22.61 1.77
N THR A 136 -16.59 21.94 1.89
CA THR A 136 -17.88 22.34 1.30
C THR A 136 -18.92 22.53 2.41
N ALA A 137 -20.16 22.90 2.06
CA ALA A 137 -21.23 22.97 3.04
C ALA A 137 -21.53 21.61 3.69
N ASP A 138 -21.42 20.52 2.92
CA ASP A 138 -21.66 19.14 3.38
C ASP A 138 -20.43 18.53 4.07
N GLU A 139 -19.23 18.95 3.64
CA GLU A 139 -17.94 18.45 4.12
C GLU A 139 -17.06 19.62 4.61
N PRO A 140 -17.39 20.29 5.73
CA PRO A 140 -16.73 21.53 6.13
C PRO A 140 -15.25 21.35 6.54
N HIS A 141 -14.84 20.12 6.81
CA HIS A 141 -13.48 19.78 7.28
C HIS A 141 -12.61 19.10 6.21
N ALA A 142 -13.13 18.93 4.99
CA ALA A 142 -12.37 18.33 3.90
C ALA A 142 -11.07 19.11 3.61
N PHE A 143 -10.03 18.38 3.24
CA PHE A 143 -8.75 18.97 2.86
C PHE A 143 -8.01 18.15 1.81
N ARG A 144 -7.08 18.81 1.12
CA ARG A 144 -6.17 18.22 0.15
C ARG A 144 -4.74 18.31 0.61
N VAL A 145 -3.95 17.31 0.24
CA VAL A 145 -2.49 17.34 0.35
C VAL A 145 -1.89 17.15 -1.02
N ARG A 146 -0.93 18.00 -1.38
CA ARG A 146 -0.16 17.88 -2.61
C ARG A 146 1.34 18.00 -2.38
N CYS A 147 2.12 17.22 -3.10
CA CYS A 147 3.58 17.34 -3.11
C CYS A 147 4.19 16.74 -4.39
N ARG A 148 5.40 17.17 -4.75
CA ARG A 148 6.14 16.63 -5.89
C ARG A 148 6.85 15.34 -5.45
N ILE A 149 6.63 14.22 -6.14
CA ILE A 149 7.27 12.95 -5.80
C ILE A 149 8.76 13.02 -6.14
N THR A 150 9.61 13.00 -5.11
CA THR A 150 11.08 13.10 -5.23
C THR A 150 11.80 11.85 -4.71
N ARG A 151 11.09 10.92 -4.05
CA ARG A 151 11.68 9.77 -3.36
C ARG A 151 11.04 8.44 -3.74
N LEU A 152 10.54 8.28 -4.97
CA LEU A 152 9.80 7.07 -5.37
C LEU A 152 10.62 5.77 -5.22
N VAL A 153 11.91 5.81 -5.56
CA VAL A 153 12.81 4.66 -5.41
C VAL A 153 12.98 4.25 -3.95
N ALA A 154 13.18 5.23 -3.07
CA ALA A 154 13.30 4.99 -1.62
C ALA A 154 11.98 4.49 -1.03
N ALA A 155 10.84 5.06 -1.46
CA ALA A 155 9.51 4.62 -1.05
C ALA A 155 9.23 3.17 -1.46
N ARG A 156 9.68 2.75 -2.66
CA ARG A 156 9.58 1.35 -3.11
C ARG A 156 10.43 0.40 -2.26
N ALA A 157 11.63 0.82 -1.87
CA ALA A 157 12.48 0.04 -0.97
C ALA A 157 11.82 -0.08 0.42
N TRP A 158 11.37 1.04 1.00
CA TRP A 158 10.67 1.06 2.28
C TRP A 158 9.43 0.16 2.28
N LEU A 159 8.62 0.20 1.22
CA LEU A 159 7.45 -0.66 1.10
C LEU A 159 7.85 -2.13 1.05
N ARG A 160 8.84 -2.48 0.23
CA ARG A 160 9.34 -3.87 0.16
C ARG A 160 9.83 -4.39 1.50
N ASP A 161 10.64 -3.59 2.21
CA ASP A 161 11.21 -4.00 3.49
C ASP A 161 10.14 -4.12 4.56
N SER A 162 9.17 -3.19 4.58
CA SER A 162 7.99 -3.24 5.46
C SER A 162 7.13 -4.48 5.23
N GLU A 163 6.87 -4.83 3.96
CA GLU A 163 6.10 -6.03 3.60
C GLU A 163 6.85 -7.32 3.88
N ALA A 164 8.19 -7.32 3.75
CA ALA A 164 9.02 -8.47 4.10
C ALA A 164 9.07 -8.72 5.62
N ALA A 165 9.07 -7.66 6.43
CA ALA A 165 9.02 -7.77 7.88
C ALA A 165 7.67 -8.29 8.38
N GLN A 166 6.57 -7.74 7.86
CA GLN A 166 5.21 -8.18 8.16
C GLN A 166 4.29 -7.70 7.05
N SER A 167 3.51 -8.58 6.42
CA SER A 167 2.63 -8.16 5.32
C SER A 167 1.49 -7.26 5.78
N THR A 168 1.05 -6.35 4.91
CA THR A 168 -0.13 -5.51 5.17
C THR A 168 -1.38 -6.36 5.38
N GLU A 169 -1.52 -7.47 4.66
CA GLU A 169 -2.61 -8.44 4.84
C GLU A 169 -2.62 -9.03 6.25
N HIS A 170 -1.44 -9.33 6.81
CA HIS A 170 -1.33 -9.86 8.17
C HIS A 170 -1.69 -8.81 9.21
N LEU A 171 -1.32 -7.54 9.01
CA LEU A 171 -1.75 -6.42 9.86
C LEU A 171 -3.28 -6.29 9.89
N ILE A 172 -3.91 -6.37 8.71
CA ILE A 172 -5.37 -6.30 8.57
C ILE A 172 -6.03 -7.51 9.25
N ALA A 173 -5.55 -8.73 8.99
CA ALA A 173 -6.12 -9.95 9.54
C ALA A 173 -6.04 -10.00 11.07
N ASN A 174 -4.90 -9.60 11.65
CA ASN A 174 -4.73 -9.57 13.10
C ASN A 174 -5.61 -8.52 13.78
N GLY A 175 -5.86 -7.39 13.10
CA GLY A 175 -6.81 -6.39 13.57
C GLY A 175 -8.26 -6.87 13.54
N ALA A 176 -8.64 -7.60 12.48
CA ALA A 176 -9.96 -8.20 12.34
C ALA A 176 -10.25 -9.25 13.43
N ALA A 177 -9.22 -10.02 13.81
CA ALA A 177 -9.29 -11.06 14.84
C ALA A 177 -9.30 -10.52 16.27
N SER A 178 -9.29 -9.21 16.46
CA SER A 178 -9.43 -8.55 17.77
C SER A 178 -10.81 -7.90 17.92
N PRO A 179 -11.93 -8.66 17.86
CA PRO A 179 -13.19 -8.15 18.38
C PRO A 179 -12.99 -8.01 19.88
N SER A 180 -13.03 -6.78 20.37
CA SER A 180 -13.19 -6.40 21.77
C SER A 180 -13.17 -7.58 22.76
N SER A 181 -12.07 -7.69 23.52
CA SER A 181 -12.02 -8.29 24.85
C SER A 181 -12.91 -7.55 25.87
N GLY A 182 -14.10 -7.13 25.42
CA GLY A 182 -15.15 -6.46 26.19
C GLY A 182 -16.22 -7.44 26.68
N ARG A 183 -15.89 -8.72 26.84
CA ARG A 183 -16.61 -9.54 27.83
C ARG A 183 -15.84 -9.34 29.14
N PRO A 184 -16.44 -8.74 30.17
CA PRO A 184 -15.83 -8.73 31.48
C PRO A 184 -15.54 -10.19 31.83
N LYS A 185 -14.27 -10.55 32.00
CA LYS A 185 -13.91 -11.72 32.79
C LYS A 185 -14.20 -11.34 34.23
N THR A 186 -15.47 -11.28 34.61
CA THR A 186 -15.84 -11.47 36.01
C THR A 186 -15.53 -12.92 36.32
N THR A 187 -14.29 -13.16 36.76
CA THR A 187 -13.99 -14.19 37.75
C THR A 187 -14.71 -13.81 39.05
N GLU A 188 -16.04 -13.86 39.02
CA GLU A 188 -16.86 -13.90 40.21
C GLU A 188 -17.62 -15.21 40.13
N ARG A 189 -17.10 -16.13 40.95
CA ARG A 189 -17.68 -17.38 41.42
C ARG A 189 -19.20 -17.46 41.15
N ALA A 190 -19.59 -18.36 40.24
CA ALA A 190 -20.98 -18.61 39.86
C ALA A 190 -21.89 -19.08 41.02
N GLU A 191 -21.34 -19.21 42.23
CA GLU A 191 -22.06 -19.57 43.45
C GLU A 191 -22.76 -18.36 44.09
N ASP A 192 -22.18 -17.16 44.09
CA ASP A 192 -22.76 -16.00 44.80
C ASP A 192 -23.95 -15.34 44.08
N ARG A 193 -24.10 -15.56 42.77
CA ARG A 193 -25.21 -14.98 41.99
C ARG A 193 -26.50 -15.81 42.07
N ARG A 194 -26.40 -17.09 42.46
CA ARG A 194 -27.56 -17.98 42.60
C ARG A 194 -28.35 -17.69 43.89
N GLU A 195 -27.74 -17.07 44.89
CA GLU A 195 -28.39 -16.84 46.18
C GLU A 195 -29.24 -15.55 46.20
N LYS A 196 -28.96 -14.58 45.32
CA LYS A 196 -29.70 -13.30 45.26
C LYS A 196 -30.86 -13.27 44.26
N CYS A 197 -30.98 -14.24 43.38
CA CYS A 197 -32.16 -14.42 42.53
C CYS A 197 -32.91 -15.65 43.04
N GLY A 198 -33.79 -15.43 44.02
CA GLY A 198 -34.52 -16.49 44.70
C GLY A 198 -35.25 -17.42 43.73
N GLY A 199 -34.69 -18.62 43.54
CA GLY A 199 -35.39 -19.89 43.30
C GLY A 199 -36.37 -20.06 42.14
N SER A 200 -36.75 -19.04 41.37
CA SER A 200 -37.68 -19.21 40.26
C SER A 200 -36.95 -19.07 38.94
N MET A 201 -36.63 -20.20 38.32
CA MET A 201 -36.22 -20.25 36.92
C MET A 201 -37.39 -19.74 36.07
N SER A 202 -37.34 -18.48 35.66
CA SER A 202 -38.28 -17.94 34.69
C SER A 202 -38.05 -18.61 33.34
N TYR A 203 -39.12 -19.14 32.75
CA TYR A 203 -39.16 -19.86 31.46
C TYR A 203 -38.61 -19.04 30.26
N GLY A 204 -38.22 -17.78 30.45
CA GLY A 204 -37.59 -16.93 29.43
C GLY A 204 -36.10 -17.19 29.18
N ALA A 205 -35.39 -17.93 30.04
CA ALA A 205 -33.96 -18.19 29.87
C ALA A 205 -33.61 -19.12 28.70
N LEU A 206 -34.59 -19.85 28.14
CA LEU A 206 -34.39 -20.84 27.08
C LEU A 206 -34.51 -20.27 25.65
N LEU A 207 -34.94 -19.01 25.48
CA LEU A 207 -35.12 -18.36 24.16
C LEU A 207 -34.24 -17.12 23.95
N GLY A 208 -33.23 -16.90 24.80
CA GLY A 208 -32.23 -15.85 24.56
C GLY A 208 -32.74 -14.41 24.69
N VAL A 209 -33.95 -14.20 25.20
CA VAL A 209 -34.48 -12.86 25.50
C VAL A 209 -34.08 -12.49 26.92
N SER A 210 -33.14 -11.56 27.05
CA SER A 210 -32.66 -11.04 28.33
C SER A 210 -33.78 -10.32 29.10
N GLY A 211 -34.42 -11.01 30.04
CA GLY A 211 -35.28 -10.39 31.05
C GLY A 211 -34.42 -9.80 32.16
N GLY A 212 -34.41 -8.47 32.30
CA GLY A 212 -33.78 -7.78 33.41
C GLY A 212 -34.62 -7.88 34.69
N CYS A 213 -33.97 -8.16 35.83
CA CYS A 213 -34.54 -7.96 37.15
C CYS A 213 -34.89 -6.48 37.31
N ARG A 214 -36.12 -6.17 37.71
CA ARG A 214 -36.48 -4.85 38.24
C ARG A 214 -36.59 -5.00 39.74
N ASP A 215 -35.97 -4.07 40.46
CA ASP A 215 -36.13 -3.91 41.91
C ASP A 215 -37.60 -3.69 42.27
#